data_AF-A0A2S9FJL8-F1
#
_entry.id   AF-A0A2S9FJL8-F1
#
_cell.length_a   1.000
_cell.length_b   1.000
_cell.length_c   1.000
_cell.angle_alpha   90.00
_cell.angle_beta   90.00
_cell.angle_gamma   90.00
#
_symmetry.space_group_name_H-M   'P 1'
#
loop_
_entity.id
_entity.type
_entity.pdbx_description
1 polymer ?
#
loop_
_entity_poly.entity_id
_entity_poly.type
_entity_poly.pdbx_seq_one_letter_code
_entity_poly.pdbx_strand_id
1 'polypeptide(L)'
;TFGGDEGEGAGGHGAEGGAGPSRSRKKLPSVQVGDPFTEKVLIECCLELYAGDLVVGIQDLGGAGLSCATSELASAGDGGMRVELEQVPLRATNMTPAEILSSESQERMCAVVTPGNVDAFMAVCRKWDVLATVIGEVTDGDRLEITWHGETVVDVPPRTVAHEGPVYERPVQRPDTQDALNAATSA
;
A
#
# COMPACT_ATOMS: atom_id res chain seq x y z
N THR A 1 -4.00 8.37 -5.78
CA THR A 1 -2.60 7.89 -5.63
C THR A 1 -1.67 8.84 -6.33
N PHE A 2 -0.39 8.88 -5.94
CA PHE A 2 0.65 9.65 -6.62
C PHE A 2 2.02 8.96 -6.49
N GLY A 3 2.92 9.21 -7.44
CA GLY A 3 4.21 8.51 -7.56
C GLY A 3 4.29 7.66 -8.83
N GLY A 4 4.85 6.45 -8.72
CA GLY A 4 4.93 5.46 -9.80
C GLY A 4 3.55 4.89 -10.22
N ASP A 5 3.53 4.16 -11.33
CA ASP A 5 2.37 3.45 -11.84
C ASP A 5 2.34 1.96 -11.41
N GLU A 6 1.17 1.33 -11.46
CA GLU A 6 0.99 -0.08 -11.11
C GLU A 6 1.53 -1.00 -12.21
N GLY A 7 2.62 -1.71 -11.95
CA GLY A 7 3.07 -2.82 -12.78
C GLY A 7 2.63 -4.18 -12.25
N GLU A 8 2.96 -5.24 -12.99
CA GLU A 8 3.07 -6.58 -12.39
C GLU A 8 4.15 -6.52 -11.29
N GLY A 9 3.71 -6.37 -10.05
CA GLY A 9 4.60 -6.32 -8.90
C GLY A 9 5.46 -7.58 -8.82
N ALA A 10 6.77 -7.39 -8.76
CA ALA A 10 7.73 -8.45 -8.47
C ALA A 10 7.73 -8.74 -6.96
N GLY A 11 6.67 -9.39 -6.47
CA GLY A 11 6.60 -9.76 -5.06
C GLY A 11 5.18 -9.74 -4.55
N GLY A 12 4.48 -10.87 -4.67
CA GLY A 12 3.63 -11.22 -3.54
C GLY A 12 4.58 -11.40 -2.36
N HIS A 13 4.39 -10.64 -1.27
CA HIS A 13 5.06 -10.97 -0.02
C HIS A 13 4.97 -12.48 0.22
N GLY A 14 6.11 -13.10 0.46
CA GLY A 14 6.25 -14.50 0.83
C GLY A 14 5.64 -14.84 2.19
N ALA A 15 4.51 -14.24 2.55
CA ALA A 15 3.66 -14.66 3.66
C ALA A 15 2.93 -15.98 3.33
N GLU A 16 2.87 -16.40 2.05
CA GLU A 16 2.58 -17.79 1.65
C GLU A 16 3.79 -18.74 1.86
N GLY A 17 4.54 -18.57 2.95
CA GLY A 17 5.52 -19.55 3.45
C GLY A 17 4.85 -20.76 4.09
N GLY A 18 3.72 -21.23 3.53
CA GLY A 18 2.95 -22.36 4.03
C GLY A 18 3.70 -23.66 3.84
N ALA A 19 4.09 -24.28 4.95
CA ALA A 19 4.67 -25.62 5.01
C ALA A 19 3.70 -26.67 4.43
N GLY A 20 3.86 -27.02 3.16
CA GLY A 20 3.13 -28.11 2.53
C GLY A 20 3.64 -28.38 1.10
N PRO A 21 3.73 -29.65 0.65
CA PRO A 21 4.21 -29.95 -0.69
C PRO A 21 3.06 -29.69 -1.67
N SER A 22 3.02 -28.51 -2.30
CA SER A 22 2.05 -28.21 -3.34
C SER A 22 2.75 -27.82 -4.66
N ARG A 23 2.15 -28.28 -5.76
CA ARG A 23 2.67 -28.19 -7.13
C ARG A 23 3.09 -26.75 -7.45
N SER A 24 4.30 -26.61 -8.00
CA SER A 24 4.94 -25.34 -8.30
C SER A 24 4.09 -24.45 -9.21
N ARG A 25 3.30 -23.55 -8.62
CA ARG A 25 2.91 -22.29 -9.26
C ARG A 25 4.21 -21.58 -9.65
N LYS A 26 4.35 -21.17 -10.91
CA LYS A 26 5.52 -20.41 -11.39
C LYS A 26 5.69 -19.23 -10.43
N LYS A 27 6.73 -19.27 -9.60
CA LYS A 27 7.05 -18.16 -8.70
C LYS A 27 7.49 -17.01 -9.61
N LEU A 28 6.68 -15.95 -9.67
CA LEU A 28 7.14 -14.69 -10.23
C LEU A 28 8.39 -14.26 -9.43
N PRO A 29 9.41 -13.69 -10.06
CA PRO A 29 10.61 -13.24 -9.36
C PRO A 29 10.20 -12.26 -8.26
N SER A 30 10.65 -12.47 -7.02
CA SER A 30 10.47 -11.55 -5.90
C SER A 30 11.46 -10.37 -5.96
N VAL A 31 11.78 -9.93 -7.19
CA VAL A 31 12.85 -8.96 -7.44
C VAL A 31 12.23 -7.57 -7.36
N GLN A 32 12.24 -7.00 -6.17
CA GLN A 32 11.92 -5.59 -5.99
C GLN A 32 13.01 -4.75 -6.67
N VAL A 33 12.59 -3.91 -7.63
CA VAL A 33 13.45 -2.94 -8.30
C VAL A 33 12.88 -1.57 -7.99
N GLY A 34 13.53 -0.85 -7.07
CA GLY A 34 13.20 0.54 -6.78
C GLY A 34 13.98 1.51 -7.68
N ASP A 35 13.46 2.71 -7.82
CA ASP A 35 14.08 3.87 -8.44
C ASP A 35 14.32 4.97 -7.39
N PRO A 36 15.53 5.05 -6.81
CA PRO A 36 15.84 6.02 -5.77
C PRO A 36 15.78 7.48 -6.26
N PHE A 37 15.85 7.73 -7.57
CA PHE A 37 15.71 9.09 -8.11
C PHE A 37 14.25 9.52 -8.06
N THR A 38 13.35 8.65 -8.51
CA THR A 38 11.90 8.86 -8.38
C THR A 38 11.49 8.96 -6.91
N GLU A 39 12.02 8.10 -6.05
CA GLU A 39 11.79 8.17 -4.59
C GLU A 39 12.18 9.53 -4.03
N LYS A 40 13.36 10.07 -4.41
CA LYS A 40 13.79 11.38 -3.92
C LYS A 40 12.86 12.51 -4.35
N VAL A 41 12.40 12.49 -5.60
CA VAL A 41 11.44 13.45 -6.14
C VAL A 41 10.10 13.35 -5.40
N LEU A 42 9.64 12.13 -5.13
CA LEU A 42 8.42 11.87 -4.38
C LEU A 42 8.50 12.41 -2.94
N ILE A 43 9.65 12.23 -2.27
CA ILE A 43 9.90 12.79 -0.93
C ILE A 43 9.77 14.32 -0.94
N GLU A 44 10.40 15.01 -1.89
CA GLU A 44 10.31 16.48 -1.97
C GLU A 44 8.88 16.96 -2.27
N CYS A 45 8.17 16.24 -3.14
CA CYS A 45 6.76 16.48 -3.40
C CYS A 45 5.92 16.37 -2.11
N CYS A 46 6.09 15.29 -1.34
CA CYS A 46 5.41 15.11 -0.04
C CYS A 46 5.71 16.25 0.94
N LEU A 47 6.97 16.68 1.04
CA LEU A 47 7.37 17.76 1.94
C LEU A 47 6.71 19.09 1.55
N GLU A 48 6.61 19.41 0.26
CA GLU A 48 5.93 20.61 -0.22
C GLU A 48 4.41 20.55 0.01
N LEU A 49 3.80 19.38 -0.22
CA LEU A 49 2.38 19.15 0.05
C LEU A 49 2.03 19.39 1.53
N TYR A 50 2.86 18.89 2.46
CA TYR A 50 2.70 19.12 3.89
C TYR A 50 2.97 20.57 4.28
N ALA A 51 4.03 21.19 3.75
CA ALA A 51 4.34 22.59 4.04
C ALA A 51 3.24 23.55 3.57
N GLY A 52 2.52 23.17 2.50
CA GLY A 52 1.37 23.91 1.97
C GLY A 52 0.02 23.59 2.62
N ASP A 53 -0.03 22.70 3.61
CA ASP A 53 -1.28 22.22 4.25
C ASP A 53 -2.31 21.69 3.22
N LEU A 54 -1.81 20.97 2.20
CA LEU A 54 -2.62 20.53 1.07
C LEU A 54 -3.21 19.13 1.23
N VAL A 55 -2.81 18.39 2.27
CA VAL A 55 -3.20 17.00 2.52
C VAL A 55 -3.76 16.84 3.92
N VAL A 56 -4.79 16.00 4.06
CA VAL A 56 -5.28 15.54 5.37
C VAL A 56 -4.36 14.46 5.92
N GLY A 57 -3.87 13.59 5.04
CA GLY A 57 -2.94 12.51 5.38
C GLY A 57 -2.36 11.85 4.12
N ILE A 58 -1.21 11.20 4.28
CA ILE A 58 -0.53 10.43 3.25
C ILE A 58 -0.16 9.06 3.83
N GLN A 59 -0.32 8.01 3.04
CA GLN A 59 0.09 6.63 3.34
C GLN A 59 0.97 6.09 2.21
N ASP A 60 2.04 5.37 2.55
CA ASP A 60 2.87 4.67 1.57
C ASP A 60 2.20 3.40 1.04
N LEU A 61 2.52 3.00 -0.19
CA LEU A 61 2.08 1.72 -0.76
C LEU A 61 3.24 0.73 -0.70
N GLY A 62 3.33 0.02 0.43
CA GLY A 62 4.29 -1.07 0.66
C GLY A 62 3.67 -2.46 0.46
N GLY A 63 3.79 -3.30 1.48
CA GLY A 63 3.27 -4.66 1.46
C GLY A 63 1.76 -4.72 1.25
N ALA A 64 1.32 -5.63 0.37
CA ALA A 64 -0.07 -5.72 -0.09
C ALA A 64 -0.63 -4.46 -0.79
N GLY A 65 0.22 -3.47 -1.11
CA GLY A 65 -0.08 -2.39 -2.04
C GLY A 65 -1.30 -1.55 -1.69
N LEU A 66 -2.12 -1.29 -2.71
CA LEU A 66 -3.32 -0.46 -2.60
C LEU A 66 -4.35 -1.01 -1.62
N SER A 67 -4.45 -2.34 -1.49
CA SER A 67 -5.38 -2.97 -0.53
C SER A 67 -5.07 -2.60 0.92
N CYS A 68 -3.79 -2.61 1.29
CA CYS A 68 -3.35 -2.20 2.61
C CYS A 68 -3.60 -0.70 2.81
N ALA A 69 -3.07 0.13 1.92
CA ALA A 69 -3.16 1.58 2.06
C ALA A 69 -4.61 2.08 2.14
N THR A 70 -5.52 1.54 1.32
CA THR A 70 -6.94 1.96 1.34
C THR A 70 -7.68 1.47 2.57
N SER A 71 -7.42 0.24 3.04
CA SER A 71 -8.04 -0.28 4.27
C SER A 71 -7.56 0.45 5.52
N GLU A 72 -6.27 0.78 5.61
CA GLU A 72 -5.72 1.55 6.72
C GLU A 72 -6.20 3.00 6.72
N LEU A 73 -6.20 3.67 5.56
CA LEU A 73 -6.72 5.04 5.44
C LEU A 73 -8.22 5.10 5.78
N ALA A 74 -9.01 4.16 5.27
CA ALA A 74 -10.44 4.08 5.60
C ALA A 74 -10.66 3.74 7.08
N SER A 75 -9.83 2.88 7.69
CA SER A 75 -9.96 2.52 9.10
C SER A 75 -9.49 3.62 10.07
N ALA A 76 -8.58 4.50 9.64
CA ALA A 76 -8.04 5.58 10.44
C ALA A 76 -8.96 6.82 10.46
N GLY A 77 -9.85 6.96 9.47
CA GLY A 77 -10.82 8.04 9.39
C GLY A 77 -12.14 7.75 10.12
N ASP A 78 -13.01 8.76 10.18
CA ASP A 78 -14.35 8.66 10.76
C ASP A 78 -15.42 8.16 9.76
N GLY A 79 -15.02 7.74 8.57
CA GLY A 79 -15.91 7.38 7.45
C GLY A 79 -15.44 6.18 6.63
N GLY A 80 -16.09 5.96 5.50
CA GLY A 80 -15.79 4.89 4.54
C GLY A 80 -14.89 5.38 3.43
N MET A 81 -14.67 4.52 2.43
CA MET A 81 -13.94 4.89 1.23
C MET A 81 -14.49 4.15 0.04
N ARG A 82 -14.69 4.87 -1.07
CA ARG A 82 -15.06 4.29 -2.35
C ARG A 82 -13.91 4.49 -3.34
N VAL A 83 -13.43 3.39 -3.92
CA VAL A 83 -12.31 3.39 -4.88
C VAL A 83 -12.75 2.76 -6.20
N GLU A 84 -12.40 3.41 -7.29
CA GLU A 84 -12.58 2.92 -8.66
C GLU A 84 -11.23 2.48 -9.21
N LEU A 85 -11.07 1.18 -9.41
CA LEU A 85 -9.78 0.65 -9.87
C LEU A 85 -9.44 1.17 -11.27
N GLU A 86 -10.43 1.53 -12.11
CA GLU A 86 -10.23 2.06 -13.47
C GLU A 86 -9.42 3.35 -13.52
N GLN A 87 -9.41 4.09 -12.41
CA GLN A 87 -8.67 5.34 -12.28
C GLN A 87 -7.22 5.10 -11.86
N VAL A 88 -6.86 3.89 -11.40
CA VAL A 88 -5.50 3.59 -10.96
C VAL A 88 -4.58 3.54 -12.18
N PRO A 89 -3.48 4.33 -12.22
CA PRO A 89 -2.54 4.27 -13.34
C PRO A 89 -1.87 2.91 -13.43
N LEU A 90 -1.99 2.23 -14.57
CA LEU A 90 -1.40 0.91 -14.81
C LEU A 90 -0.30 0.98 -15.86
N ARG A 91 0.86 0.40 -15.54
CA ARG A 91 1.98 0.11 -16.45
C ARG A 91 1.79 -1.19 -17.21
N ALA A 92 1.29 -2.21 -16.52
CA ALA A 92 1.04 -3.52 -17.12
C ALA A 92 -0.37 -3.58 -17.70
N THR A 93 -0.52 -4.28 -18.83
CA THR A 93 -1.82 -4.47 -19.48
C THR A 93 -2.50 -5.72 -18.94
N ASN A 94 -3.84 -5.72 -18.91
CA ASN A 94 -4.66 -6.87 -18.52
C ASN A 94 -4.46 -7.37 -17.08
N MET A 95 -4.09 -6.49 -16.14
CA MET A 95 -4.05 -6.84 -14.73
C MET A 95 -5.47 -7.13 -14.21
N THR A 96 -5.59 -8.19 -13.42
CA THR A 96 -6.82 -8.50 -12.68
C THR A 96 -6.99 -7.54 -11.49
N PRO A 97 -8.21 -7.35 -10.96
CA PRO A 97 -8.43 -6.52 -9.78
C PRO A 97 -7.58 -6.93 -8.57
N ALA A 98 -7.37 -8.24 -8.38
CA ALA A 98 -6.52 -8.75 -7.31
C ALA A 98 -5.04 -8.38 -7.50
N GLU A 99 -4.54 -8.41 -8.74
CA GLU A 99 -3.17 -8.00 -9.06
C GLU A 99 -2.97 -6.49 -8.91
N ILE A 100 -3.96 -5.67 -9.28
CA ILE A 100 -3.93 -4.21 -9.04
C ILE A 100 -3.89 -3.95 -7.53
N LEU A 101 -4.80 -4.56 -6.77
CA LEU A 101 -4.92 -4.34 -5.33
C LEU A 101 -3.68 -4.78 -4.52
N SER A 102 -3.06 -5.89 -4.91
CA SER A 102 -1.93 -6.49 -4.19
C SER A 102 -0.57 -6.16 -4.80
N SER A 103 -0.52 -5.34 -5.85
CA SER A 103 0.74 -4.94 -6.47
C SER A 103 1.58 -4.08 -5.53
N GLU A 104 2.85 -4.47 -5.41
CA GLU A 104 3.86 -3.79 -4.60
C GLU A 104 4.86 -3.05 -5.48
N SER A 105 4.37 -2.53 -6.60
CA SER A 105 5.13 -1.60 -7.44
C SER A 105 5.63 -0.43 -6.59
N GLN A 106 6.89 -0.06 -6.80
CA GLN A 106 7.60 0.87 -5.91
C GLN A 106 7.30 2.34 -6.21
N GLU A 107 7.79 3.20 -5.31
CA GLU A 107 7.68 4.66 -5.31
C GLU A 107 6.24 5.20 -5.40
N ARG A 108 5.32 4.69 -4.58
CA ARG A 108 3.91 5.10 -4.61
C ARG A 108 3.38 5.49 -3.23
N MET A 109 2.48 6.46 -3.26
CA MET A 109 1.81 7.02 -2.09
C MET A 109 0.30 7.19 -2.37
N CYS A 110 -0.51 7.11 -1.33
CA CYS A 110 -1.92 7.48 -1.33
C CYS A 110 -2.12 8.71 -0.45
N ALA A 111 -2.91 9.68 -0.90
CA ALA A 111 -3.19 10.90 -0.14
C ALA A 111 -4.69 11.11 -0.02
N VAL A 112 -5.12 11.61 1.14
CA VAL A 112 -6.47 12.14 1.37
C VAL A 112 -6.39 13.66 1.27
N VAL A 113 -7.17 14.24 0.36
CA VAL A 113 -7.12 15.67 0.03
C VAL A 113 -8.55 16.22 0.06
N THR A 114 -8.76 17.32 0.76
CA THR A 114 -10.07 17.99 0.76
C THR A 114 -10.40 18.53 -0.63
N PRO A 115 -11.68 18.56 -1.06
CA PRO A 115 -12.05 19.02 -2.40
C PRO A 115 -11.47 20.39 -2.81
N GLY A 116 -11.40 21.34 -1.88
CA GLY A 116 -10.84 22.67 -2.14
C GLY A 116 -9.33 22.71 -2.41
N ASN A 117 -8.59 21.67 -2.02
CA ASN A 117 -7.14 21.59 -2.17
C ASN A 117 -6.71 20.69 -3.34
N VAL A 118 -7.64 20.01 -4.03
CA VAL A 118 -7.30 19.05 -5.10
C VAL A 118 -6.48 19.71 -6.21
N ASP A 119 -6.89 20.89 -6.70
CA ASP A 119 -6.17 21.57 -7.78
C ASP A 119 -4.76 22.02 -7.37
N ALA A 120 -4.62 22.47 -6.11
CA ALA A 120 -3.34 22.87 -5.55
C ALA A 120 -2.41 21.67 -5.34
N PHE A 121 -2.93 20.57 -4.80
CA PHE A 121 -2.23 19.29 -4.68
C PHE A 121 -1.71 18.83 -6.06
N MET A 122 -2.58 18.80 -7.06
CA MET A 122 -2.22 18.38 -8.41
C MET A 122 -1.20 19.33 -9.05
N ALA A 123 -1.22 20.62 -8.71
CA ALA A 123 -0.21 21.58 -9.17
C ALA A 123 1.17 21.31 -8.58
N VAL A 124 1.25 20.96 -7.29
CA VAL A 124 2.51 20.55 -6.64
C VAL A 124 3.04 19.25 -7.25
N CYS A 125 2.19 18.24 -7.44
CA CYS A 125 2.61 16.99 -8.10
C CYS A 125 3.18 17.26 -9.51
N ARG A 126 2.50 18.08 -10.33
CA ARG A 126 2.99 18.48 -11.65
C ARG A 126 4.32 19.23 -11.61
N LYS A 127 4.52 20.12 -10.63
CA LYS A 127 5.78 20.86 -10.45
C LYS A 127 6.96 19.91 -10.25
N TRP A 128 6.75 18.85 -9.49
CA TRP A 128 7.77 17.83 -9.21
C TRP A 128 7.81 16.70 -10.25
N ASP A 129 7.03 16.79 -11.33
CA ASP A 129 6.90 15.73 -12.34
C ASP A 129 6.46 14.38 -11.73
N VAL A 130 5.60 14.43 -10.71
CA VAL A 130 5.01 13.27 -10.05
C VAL A 130 3.62 13.02 -10.62
N LEU A 131 3.41 11.82 -11.18
CA LEU A 131 2.09 11.38 -11.62
C LEU A 131 1.13 11.31 -10.43
N ALA A 132 -0.06 11.86 -10.57
CA ALA A 132 -1.09 11.83 -9.56
C ALA A 132 -2.47 11.63 -10.21
N THR A 133 -3.29 10.77 -9.60
CA THR A 133 -4.66 10.50 -10.05
C THR A 133 -5.60 10.38 -8.86
N VAL A 134 -6.77 11.00 -8.97
CA VAL A 134 -7.88 10.79 -8.04
C VAL A 134 -8.50 9.44 -8.38
N ILE A 135 -8.46 8.51 -7.44
CA ILE A 135 -8.93 7.12 -7.64
C ILE A 135 -10.24 6.81 -6.91
N GLY A 136 -10.78 7.78 -6.20
CA GLY A 136 -11.90 7.55 -5.31
C GLY A 136 -12.09 8.70 -4.32
N GLU A 137 -12.95 8.46 -3.33
CA GLU A 137 -13.35 9.43 -2.33
C GLU A 137 -13.53 8.79 -0.96
N VAL A 138 -13.34 9.59 0.08
CA VAL A 138 -13.78 9.26 1.44
C VAL A 138 -15.28 9.52 1.51
N THR A 139 -16.02 8.60 2.11
CA THR A 139 -17.49 8.66 2.21
C THR A 139 -17.93 8.81 3.66
N ASP A 140 -19.18 9.25 3.89
CA ASP A 140 -19.80 9.28 5.22
C ASP A 140 -20.25 7.89 5.71
N GLY A 141 -19.97 6.82 4.94
CA GLY A 141 -20.33 5.44 5.27
C GLY A 141 -19.36 4.78 6.26
N ASP A 142 -19.48 3.46 6.43
CA ASP A 142 -18.61 2.64 7.30
C ASP A 142 -17.90 1.50 6.54
N ARG A 143 -17.91 1.57 5.20
CA ARG A 143 -17.44 0.52 4.29
C ARG A 143 -16.25 0.99 3.45
N LEU A 144 -15.33 0.06 3.23
CA LEU A 144 -14.40 0.13 2.11
C LEU A 144 -15.04 -0.58 0.92
N GLU A 145 -15.42 0.21 -0.08
CA GLU A 145 -15.98 -0.26 -1.34
C GLU A 145 -14.96 -0.05 -2.46
N ILE A 146 -14.62 -1.12 -3.18
CA ILE A 146 -13.73 -1.05 -4.34
C ILE A 146 -14.45 -1.66 -5.53
N THR A 147 -14.55 -0.91 -6.62
CA THR A 147 -15.22 -1.35 -7.85
C THR A 147 -14.25 -1.46 -9.02
N TRP A 148 -14.60 -2.32 -9.98
CA TRP A 148 -13.92 -2.46 -11.26
C TRP A 148 -14.92 -2.83 -12.35
N HIS A 149 -14.98 -2.02 -13.40
CA HIS A 149 -15.88 -2.13 -14.54
C HIS A 149 -17.36 -2.22 -14.11
N GLY A 150 -17.74 -1.43 -13.11
CA GLY A 150 -19.09 -1.40 -12.53
C GLY A 150 -19.40 -2.56 -11.58
N GLU A 151 -18.49 -3.52 -11.42
CA GLU A 151 -18.65 -4.65 -10.49
C GLU A 151 -17.97 -4.36 -9.14
N THR A 152 -18.54 -4.89 -8.06
CA THR A 152 -17.95 -4.76 -6.72
C THR A 152 -16.87 -5.82 -6.52
N VAL A 153 -15.65 -5.40 -6.20
CA VAL A 153 -14.48 -6.26 -5.96
C VAL A 153 -14.25 -6.45 -4.46
N VAL A 154 -14.35 -5.38 -3.69
CA VAL A 154 -14.21 -5.37 -2.24
C VAL A 154 -15.39 -4.61 -1.65
N ASP A 155 -16.00 -5.19 -0.62
CA ASP A 155 -17.00 -4.54 0.22
C ASP A 155 -16.87 -5.13 1.62
N VAL A 156 -16.18 -4.40 2.51
CA VAL A 156 -15.81 -4.87 3.87
C VAL A 156 -15.77 -3.72 4.88
N PRO A 157 -15.92 -3.99 6.19
CA PRO A 157 -15.64 -2.98 7.20
C PRO A 157 -14.11 -2.81 7.27
N PRO A 158 -13.55 -1.61 7.05
CA PRO A 158 -12.11 -1.43 6.86
C PRO A 158 -11.29 -1.90 8.07
N ARG A 159 -11.82 -1.66 9.28
CA ARG A 159 -11.18 -2.07 10.55
C ARG A 159 -10.91 -3.57 10.66
N THR A 160 -11.80 -4.40 10.10
CA THR A 160 -11.63 -5.86 10.13
C THR A 160 -10.41 -6.32 9.33
N VAL A 161 -10.09 -5.59 8.25
CA VAL A 161 -8.94 -5.85 7.40
C VAL A 161 -7.67 -5.26 8.00
N ALA A 162 -7.74 -4.03 8.52
CA ALA A 162 -6.57 -3.30 8.99
C ALA A 162 -6.06 -3.74 10.38
N HIS A 163 -6.96 -4.14 11.30
CA HIS A 163 -6.61 -4.23 12.72
C HIS A 163 -7.07 -5.51 13.44
N GLU A 164 -8.03 -6.24 12.91
CA GLU A 164 -8.67 -7.36 13.62
C GLU A 164 -8.18 -8.74 13.17
N GLY A 165 -6.94 -8.80 12.68
CA GLY A 165 -6.26 -10.06 12.39
C GLY A 165 -6.07 -10.91 13.66
N PRO A 166 -6.10 -12.26 13.56
CA PRO A 166 -5.91 -13.13 14.71
C PRO A 166 -4.52 -12.96 15.32
N VAL A 167 -4.47 -12.78 16.65
CA VAL A 167 -3.22 -12.65 17.42
C VAL A 167 -2.79 -14.03 17.94
N TYR A 168 -1.55 -14.43 17.65
CA TYR A 168 -1.00 -15.70 18.12
C TYR A 168 -0.18 -15.52 19.40
N GLU A 169 -0.58 -16.18 20.47
CA GLU A 169 0.22 -16.30 21.69
C GLU A 169 1.14 -17.52 21.61
N ARG A 170 2.33 -17.35 21.00
CA ARG A 170 3.30 -18.44 20.85
C ARG A 170 4.13 -18.58 22.13
N PRO A 171 4.34 -19.81 22.67
CA PRO A 171 5.25 -20.02 23.78
C PRO A 171 6.65 -19.49 23.44
N VAL A 172 7.18 -18.60 24.27
CA VAL A 172 8.54 -18.10 24.15
C VAL A 172 9.38 -18.80 25.23
N GLN A 173 10.46 -19.46 24.82
CA GLN A 173 11.43 -20.06 25.73
C GLN A 173 12.81 -19.51 25.40
N ARG A 174 13.55 -19.10 26.43
CA ARG A 174 14.95 -18.73 26.28
C ARG A 174 15.76 -19.96 25.88
N PRO A 175 16.60 -19.90 24.84
CA PRO A 175 17.49 -21.02 24.49
C PRO A 175 18.44 -21.35 25.64
N ASP A 176 18.62 -22.63 25.94
CA ASP A 176 19.53 -23.09 27.01
C ASP A 176 21.00 -22.72 26.72
N THR A 177 21.34 -22.45 25.45
CA THR A 177 22.68 -22.05 24.99
C THR A 177 22.97 -20.57 25.11
N GLN A 178 21.98 -19.74 25.48
CA GLN A 178 22.11 -18.27 25.46
C GLN A 178 23.21 -17.77 26.43
N ASP A 179 23.36 -18.39 27.61
CA ASP A 179 24.43 -18.03 28.56
C ASP A 179 25.81 -18.33 28.00
N ALA A 180 25.98 -19.51 27.38
CA ALA A 180 27.24 -19.91 26.78
C ALA A 180 27.61 -19.01 25.59
N LEU A 181 26.64 -18.59 24.77
CA LEU A 181 26.86 -17.66 23.66
C LEU A 181 27.31 -16.28 24.14
N ASN A 182 26.64 -15.72 25.16
CA ASN A 182 26.99 -14.42 25.73
C ASN A 182 28.35 -14.43 26.45
N ALA A 183 28.75 -15.56 27.03
CA ALA A 183 30.07 -15.72 27.64
C ALA A 183 31.19 -15.91 26.59
N ALA A 184 30.85 -16.31 25.36
CA ALA A 184 31.80 -16.58 24.28
C ALA A 184 32.16 -15.34 23.44
N THR A 185 31.59 -14.15 23.70
CA THR A 185 32.08 -12.90 23.10
C THR A 185 33.43 -12.52 23.70
N SER A 186 34.48 -12.70 22.90
CA SER A 186 35.85 -12.28 23.17
C SER A 186 35.98 -10.75 23.33
N ALA A 187 36.84 -10.35 24.26
CA ALA A 187 37.46 -9.02 24.31
C ALA A 187 38.41 -8.78 23.14
#